data_AF-A0A9P3FK92-F1
#
_entry.id   AF-A0A9P3FK92-F1
#
_cell.length_a   1.000
_cell.length_b   1.000
_cell.length_c   1.000
_cell.angle_alpha   90.00
_cell.angle_beta   90.00
_cell.angle_gamma   90.00
#
_symmetry.space_group_name_H-M   'P 1'
#
loop_
_entity.id
_entity.type
_entity.pdbx_description
1 polymer ?
#
loop_
_entity_poly.entity_id
_entity_poly.type
_entity_poly.pdbx_seq_one_letter_code
_entity_poly.pdbx_strand_id
1 'polypeptide(L)'
;MPLTQVAKALPQIFRPLGLFVFWTILVVVYAQDSSQNETQALQCVTDADTFVGNSQARFKMTHWMDRGICIRAEGRSPICYQTLLAALSNLNELRRAEYSGSAGVLALLPTIGALLGAPTNEVWTLLTILPFGGILAMALSFGGAIMPVRIEDYEHAMKKRNIAIGSIVSFRMITGDSDISIQQKLDQLEEKVSTRIACAKRMRPSNGFLSLGLLGMILLFIGSQAAVTVLEQCGIIPWWCTSRWWMHLWYFMVTVTAITENFVQLPFIEQHKLYVSRVPYNISLSGGESIFTNNLQQRRGSEDLELALKRTVTEHENVGLALTQLHTMPAAKVTFHDSMEHTIPRNSVLVMVSVTGNAKSSGSFWRLISKSVSIAVFITGTALFASVTLVSLPMAVMALTLVLSAGVFGRAIAGWMVRTVAEQEPIIHVIVNNTEDANKAIRSILKLKLDTEPVTADVQVEIHGHVFVNGRRVAKRSRWYVAVLGVLAKPYDLGRVREPFGHGSVGSNSTGLLPGEVSTAGHNSPAAN
;
A
#
# COMPACT_ATOMS: atom_id res chain seq x y z
N MET A 1 10.21 3.69 -18.36
CA MET A 1 9.90 2.37 -17.76
C MET A 1 9.50 1.42 -18.86
N PRO A 2 10.04 0.20 -18.94
CA PRO A 2 9.50 -0.81 -19.85
C PRO A 2 8.08 -1.19 -19.39
N LEU A 3 7.16 -1.41 -20.33
CA LEU A 3 5.76 -1.83 -20.08
C LEU A 3 5.66 -2.98 -19.07
N THR A 4 6.70 -3.83 -19.01
CA THR A 4 6.80 -4.99 -18.13
C THR A 4 6.88 -4.65 -16.63
N GLN A 5 7.37 -3.47 -16.24
CA GLN A 5 7.36 -3.06 -14.83
C GLN A 5 6.01 -2.47 -14.40
N VAL A 6 5.38 -1.67 -15.25
CA VAL A 6 4.02 -1.15 -15.01
C VAL A 6 3.01 -2.31 -14.95
N ALA A 7 3.13 -3.30 -15.85
CA ALA A 7 2.33 -4.52 -15.82
C ALA A 7 2.59 -5.41 -14.59
N LYS A 8 3.78 -5.36 -13.96
CA LYS A 8 4.09 -6.07 -12.71
C LYS A 8 3.58 -5.33 -11.46
N ALA A 9 3.51 -4.01 -11.50
CA ALA A 9 2.99 -3.17 -10.42
C ALA A 9 1.44 -3.12 -10.40
N LEU A 10 0.79 -3.12 -11.57
CA LEU A 10 -0.66 -3.11 -11.71
C LEU A 10 -1.40 -4.15 -10.83
N PRO A 11 -1.08 -5.47 -10.90
CA PRO A 11 -1.79 -6.47 -10.11
C PRO A 11 -1.54 -6.34 -8.60
N GLN A 12 -0.51 -5.60 -8.17
CA GLN A 12 -0.28 -5.33 -6.75
C GLN A 12 -1.19 -4.23 -6.19
N ILE A 13 -1.64 -3.32 -7.05
CA ILE A 13 -2.56 -2.22 -6.70
C ILE A 13 -4.03 -2.68 -6.82
N PHE A 14 -4.36 -3.52 -7.82
CA PHE A 14 -5.74 -3.93 -8.11
C PHE A 14 -6.33 -4.97 -7.13
N ARG A 15 -5.53 -5.69 -6.32
CA ARG A 15 -6.06 -6.69 -5.37
C ARG A 15 -6.71 -6.11 -4.09
N PRO A 16 -6.10 -5.15 -3.36
CA PRO A 16 -6.80 -4.46 -2.26
C PRO A 16 -7.98 -3.62 -2.79
N LEU A 17 -7.86 -3.10 -4.01
CA LEU A 17 -8.95 -2.51 -4.75
C LEU A 17 -10.10 -3.52 -4.99
N GLY A 18 -9.78 -4.78 -5.26
CA GLY A 18 -10.76 -5.87 -5.37
C GLY A 18 -11.49 -6.17 -4.07
N LEU A 19 -10.84 -6.08 -2.90
CA LEU A 19 -11.52 -6.17 -1.60
C LEU A 19 -12.39 -4.94 -1.31
N PHE A 20 -11.94 -3.76 -1.74
CA PHE A 20 -12.71 -2.52 -1.64
C PHE A 20 -13.97 -2.57 -2.52
N VAL A 21 -13.81 -3.00 -3.77
CA VAL A 21 -14.89 -3.26 -4.73
C VAL A 21 -15.81 -4.37 -4.22
N PHE A 22 -15.26 -5.43 -3.62
CA PHE A 22 -16.06 -6.49 -3.02
C PHE A 22 -16.89 -5.98 -1.84
N TRP A 23 -16.33 -5.13 -0.98
CA TRP A 23 -17.05 -4.55 0.16
C TRP A 23 -18.14 -3.56 -0.27
N THR A 24 -17.87 -2.70 -1.26
CA THR A 24 -18.92 -1.82 -1.84
C THR A 24 -19.99 -2.63 -2.58
N ILE A 25 -19.63 -3.70 -3.29
CA ILE A 25 -20.59 -4.66 -3.85
C ILE A 25 -21.44 -5.28 -2.75
N LEU A 26 -20.86 -5.70 -1.62
CA LEU A 26 -21.58 -6.37 -0.55
C LEU A 26 -22.56 -5.43 0.17
N VAL A 27 -22.18 -4.17 0.39
CA VAL A 27 -23.07 -3.14 0.96
C VAL A 27 -24.23 -2.82 0.03
N VAL A 28 -24.02 -2.79 -1.30
CA VAL A 28 -25.10 -2.50 -2.24
C VAL A 28 -25.98 -3.71 -2.56
N VAL A 29 -25.42 -4.92 -2.58
CA VAL A 29 -26.22 -6.15 -2.68
C VAL A 29 -27.16 -6.26 -1.49
N TYR A 30 -26.74 -5.84 -0.29
CA TYR A 30 -27.61 -5.78 0.88
C TYR A 30 -28.69 -4.68 0.80
N ALA A 31 -28.48 -3.62 0.02
CA ALA A 31 -29.47 -2.56 -0.17
C ALA A 31 -30.50 -2.87 -1.28
N GLN A 32 -30.39 -4.01 -1.96
CA GLN A 32 -31.13 -4.29 -3.20
C GLN A 32 -32.39 -5.16 -3.01
N ASP A 33 -32.68 -5.63 -1.79
CA ASP A 33 -33.81 -6.54 -1.55
C ASP A 33 -35.09 -5.79 -1.11
N SER A 34 -35.66 -5.03 -2.04
CA SER A 34 -36.98 -4.39 -1.89
C SER A 34 -37.83 -4.72 -3.13
N SER A 35 -38.45 -5.89 -3.12
CA SER A 35 -39.49 -6.25 -4.08
C SER A 35 -40.77 -5.44 -3.79
N GLN A 36 -40.98 -4.34 -4.52
CA GLN A 36 -42.28 -3.65 -4.56
C GLN A 36 -43.04 -4.00 -5.85
N ASN A 37 -44.35 -4.23 -5.68
CA ASN A 37 -45.32 -4.65 -6.70
C ASN A 37 -45.34 -3.74 -7.95
N GLU A 38 -45.35 -4.36 -9.13
CA GLU A 38 -45.26 -3.78 -10.49
C GLU A 38 -46.35 -2.76 -10.88
N THR A 39 -47.41 -2.57 -10.10
CA THR A 39 -48.62 -1.85 -10.57
C THR A 39 -48.66 -0.34 -10.26
N GLN A 40 -47.62 0.26 -9.69
CA GLN A 40 -47.57 1.71 -9.38
C GLN A 40 -46.49 2.51 -10.15
N ALA A 41 -45.87 1.94 -11.18
CA ALA A 41 -44.73 2.55 -11.90
C ALA A 41 -45.02 3.91 -12.57
N LEU A 42 -46.28 4.34 -12.69
CA LEU A 42 -46.63 5.59 -13.39
C LEU A 42 -46.62 6.85 -12.52
N GLN A 43 -46.54 6.74 -11.19
CA GLN A 43 -46.55 7.93 -10.30
C GLN A 43 -45.41 7.86 -9.27
N CYS A 44 -44.17 8.03 -9.72
CA CYS A 44 -43.02 8.28 -8.84
C CYS A 44 -43.04 9.70 -8.22
N VAL A 45 -44.22 10.29 -8.06
CA VAL A 45 -44.45 11.64 -7.54
C VAL A 45 -45.27 11.50 -6.28
N THR A 46 -44.85 12.19 -5.22
CA THR A 46 -45.61 12.22 -3.96
C THR A 46 -46.42 13.52 -3.86
N ASP A 47 -47.54 13.51 -3.13
CA ASP A 47 -48.33 14.73 -2.87
C ASP A 47 -47.51 15.85 -2.22
N ALA A 48 -46.41 15.50 -1.57
CA ALA A 48 -45.48 16.45 -0.97
C ALA A 48 -44.69 17.26 -2.01
N ASP A 49 -44.60 16.79 -3.26
CA ASP A 49 -43.85 17.42 -4.35
C ASP A 49 -44.66 18.49 -5.10
N THR A 50 -45.99 18.40 -5.06
CA THR A 50 -46.92 19.27 -5.79
C THR A 50 -47.48 20.41 -4.94
N PHE A 51 -47.46 20.30 -3.60
CA PHE A 51 -48.05 21.30 -2.71
C PHE A 51 -47.10 22.46 -2.35
N VAL A 52 -47.46 23.69 -2.78
CA VAL A 52 -46.66 24.92 -2.62
C VAL A 52 -46.43 25.31 -1.14
N GLY A 53 -47.35 24.97 -0.24
CA GLY A 53 -47.24 25.25 1.20
C GLY A 53 -46.34 24.29 1.99
N ASN A 54 -45.82 23.23 1.35
CA ASN A 54 -45.07 22.17 2.04
C ASN A 54 -43.56 22.45 2.13
N SER A 55 -43.11 23.61 1.67
CA SER A 55 -41.69 24.03 1.76
C SER A 55 -41.18 24.15 3.21
N GLN A 56 -42.09 24.29 4.18
CA GLN A 56 -41.81 24.29 5.61
C GLN A 56 -41.89 22.91 6.27
N ALA A 57 -42.37 21.88 5.57
CA ALA A 57 -42.45 20.55 6.15
C ALA A 57 -41.07 19.91 6.27
N ARG A 58 -40.90 19.10 7.32
CA ARG A 58 -39.66 18.35 7.58
C ARG A 58 -39.31 17.52 6.35
N PHE A 59 -38.04 17.61 5.93
CA PHE A 59 -37.52 16.80 4.84
C PHE A 59 -37.66 15.31 5.17
N LYS A 60 -38.53 14.60 4.45
CA LYS A 60 -38.76 13.17 4.64
C LYS A 60 -37.81 12.38 3.74
N MET A 61 -36.69 11.94 4.33
CA MET A 61 -35.64 11.20 3.65
C MET A 61 -36.15 9.97 2.87
N THR A 62 -37.09 9.23 3.47
CA THR A 62 -37.62 7.99 2.90
C THR A 62 -38.31 8.23 1.58
N HIS A 63 -39.25 9.19 1.50
CA HIS A 63 -39.94 9.50 0.24
C HIS A 63 -38.98 9.99 -0.85
N TRP A 64 -37.94 10.73 -0.47
CA TRP A 64 -36.91 11.17 -1.41
C TRP A 64 -36.13 9.98 -1.99
N MET A 65 -35.75 9.02 -1.15
CA MET A 65 -35.11 7.76 -1.59
C MET A 65 -36.05 6.91 -2.44
N ASP A 66 -37.29 6.69 -2.00
CA ASP A 66 -38.29 5.89 -2.70
C ASP A 66 -38.53 6.43 -4.11
N ARG A 67 -38.55 7.76 -4.28
CA ARG A 67 -38.64 8.41 -5.58
C ARG A 67 -37.45 8.06 -6.49
N GLY A 68 -36.23 8.15 -5.97
CA GLY A 68 -35.02 7.79 -6.72
C GLY A 68 -34.98 6.30 -7.13
N ILE A 69 -35.50 5.42 -6.27
CA ILE A 69 -35.65 3.99 -6.54
C ILE A 69 -36.73 3.76 -7.60
N CYS A 70 -37.91 4.37 -7.43
CA CYS A 70 -39.04 4.26 -8.34
C CYS A 70 -38.67 4.66 -9.77
N ILE A 71 -37.96 5.78 -9.95
CA ILE A 71 -37.54 6.23 -11.29
C ILE A 71 -36.59 5.22 -11.96
N ARG A 72 -35.81 4.47 -11.18
CA ARG A 72 -34.86 3.47 -11.69
C ARG A 72 -35.39 2.04 -11.67
N ALA A 73 -36.62 1.79 -11.23
CA ALA A 73 -37.13 0.44 -10.96
C ALA A 73 -37.10 -0.46 -12.21
N GLU A 74 -37.44 0.08 -13.37
CA GLU A 74 -37.53 -0.66 -14.63
C GLU A 74 -36.16 -1.06 -15.21
N GLY A 75 -35.06 -0.44 -14.78
CA GLY A 75 -33.70 -0.72 -15.27
C GLY A 75 -33.42 -0.37 -16.74
N ARG A 76 -34.42 0.04 -17.53
CA ARG A 76 -34.28 0.42 -18.95
C ARG A 76 -34.10 1.93 -19.11
N SER A 77 -33.04 2.34 -19.82
CA SER A 77 -32.69 3.77 -20.01
C SER A 77 -33.81 4.66 -20.57
N PRO A 78 -34.55 4.29 -21.64
CA PRO A 78 -35.57 5.19 -22.19
C PRO A 78 -36.74 5.38 -21.22
N ILE A 79 -37.13 4.34 -20.49
CA ILE A 79 -38.22 4.40 -19.51
C ILE A 79 -37.79 5.25 -18.32
N CYS A 80 -36.58 5.01 -17.78
CA CYS A 80 -36.01 5.83 -16.70
C CYS A 80 -36.00 7.33 -17.05
N TYR A 81 -35.60 7.68 -18.27
CA TYR A 81 -35.57 9.07 -18.71
C TYR A 81 -36.99 9.68 -18.82
N GLN A 82 -37.97 8.96 -19.36
CA GLN A 82 -39.34 9.45 -19.43
C GLN A 82 -39.98 9.60 -18.04
N THR A 83 -39.77 8.65 -17.14
CA THR A 83 -40.23 8.74 -15.75
C THR A 83 -39.55 9.89 -15.02
N LEU A 84 -38.26 10.13 -15.26
CA LEU A 84 -37.54 11.29 -14.73
C LEU A 84 -38.15 12.61 -15.26
N LEU A 85 -38.40 12.71 -16.57
CA LEU A 85 -39.02 13.89 -17.17
C LEU A 85 -40.41 14.17 -16.58
N ALA A 86 -41.25 13.13 -16.44
CA ALA A 86 -42.56 13.25 -15.82
C ALA A 86 -42.45 13.68 -14.35
N ALA A 87 -41.46 13.16 -13.62
CA ALA A 87 -41.21 13.57 -12.24
C ALA A 87 -40.73 15.03 -12.16
N LEU A 88 -39.91 15.48 -13.11
CA LEU A 88 -39.39 16.86 -13.15
C LEU A 88 -40.44 17.88 -13.61
N SER A 89 -41.35 17.51 -14.52
CA SER A 89 -42.43 18.40 -15.00
C SER A 89 -43.49 18.69 -13.93
N ASN A 90 -43.66 17.77 -12.98
CA ASN A 90 -44.60 17.88 -11.87
C ASN A 90 -44.02 18.56 -10.62
N LEU A 91 -42.77 19.04 -10.66
CA LEU A 91 -42.16 19.77 -9.56
C LEU A 91 -42.64 21.22 -9.51
N ASN A 92 -42.93 21.70 -8.30
CA ASN A 92 -43.07 23.12 -8.04
C ASN A 92 -41.77 23.89 -8.37
N GLU A 93 -41.88 25.14 -8.83
CA GLU A 93 -40.76 26.03 -9.18
C GLU A 93 -39.72 26.14 -8.05
N LEU A 94 -40.18 26.18 -6.79
CA LEU A 94 -39.29 26.24 -5.63
C LEU A 94 -38.40 25.01 -5.50
N ARG A 95 -38.94 23.80 -5.72
CA ARG A 95 -38.16 22.54 -5.69
C ARG A 95 -37.23 22.45 -6.90
N ARG A 96 -37.67 22.94 -8.06
CA ARG A 96 -36.83 23.03 -9.25
C ARG A 96 -35.61 23.93 -9.01
N ALA A 97 -35.82 25.08 -8.37
CA ALA A 97 -34.74 25.97 -7.96
C ALA A 97 -33.80 25.32 -6.93
N GLU A 98 -34.35 24.60 -5.93
CA GLU A 98 -33.56 23.86 -4.93
C GLU A 98 -32.65 22.82 -5.59
N TYR A 99 -33.19 22.00 -6.50
CA TYR A 99 -32.42 20.98 -7.21
C TYR A 99 -31.36 21.58 -8.12
N SER A 100 -31.68 22.67 -8.83
CA SER A 100 -30.69 23.42 -9.61
C SER A 100 -29.57 23.98 -8.73
N GLY A 101 -29.91 24.51 -7.56
CA GLY A 101 -28.93 24.98 -6.57
C GLY A 101 -28.04 23.86 -6.06
N SER A 102 -28.61 22.68 -5.78
CA SER A 102 -27.86 21.50 -5.35
C SER A 102 -26.84 21.03 -6.39
N ALA A 103 -27.22 21.03 -7.68
CA ALA A 103 -26.33 20.64 -8.78
C ALA A 103 -25.15 21.62 -8.89
N GLY A 104 -25.43 22.92 -8.73
CA GLY A 104 -24.40 23.95 -8.63
C GLY A 104 -23.44 23.72 -7.47
N VAL A 105 -23.95 23.42 -6.27
CA VAL A 105 -23.13 23.13 -5.08
C VAL A 105 -22.30 21.86 -5.27
N LEU A 106 -22.88 20.78 -5.83
CA LEU A 106 -22.16 19.54 -6.10
C LEU A 106 -21.11 19.69 -7.21
N ALA A 107 -21.35 20.55 -8.20
CA ALA A 107 -20.37 20.87 -9.23
C ALA A 107 -19.13 21.59 -8.67
N LEU A 108 -19.20 22.13 -7.45
CA LEU A 108 -18.02 22.63 -6.73
C LEU A 108 -17.18 21.51 -6.13
N LEU A 109 -17.68 20.27 -5.99
CA LEU A 109 -16.93 19.21 -5.33
C LEU A 109 -15.60 18.88 -6.07
N PRO A 110 -15.57 18.75 -7.41
CA PRO A 110 -14.32 18.66 -8.16
C PRO A 110 -13.41 19.88 -7.96
N THR A 111 -13.96 21.09 -7.91
CA THR A 111 -13.16 22.32 -7.73
C THR A 111 -12.61 22.42 -6.32
N ILE A 112 -13.34 21.97 -5.30
CA ILE A 112 -12.86 21.93 -3.92
C ILE A 112 -11.78 20.85 -3.77
N GLY A 113 -11.90 19.71 -4.46
CA GLY A 113 -10.80 18.74 -4.55
C GLY A 113 -9.52 19.37 -5.10
N ALA A 114 -9.64 20.24 -6.11
CA ALA A 114 -8.52 21.02 -6.64
C ALA A 114 -8.03 22.12 -5.66
N LEU A 115 -8.93 22.80 -4.94
CA LEU A 115 -8.61 23.90 -4.00
C LEU A 115 -8.00 23.44 -2.68
N LEU A 116 -8.46 22.32 -2.13
CA LEU A 116 -7.76 21.66 -1.02
C LEU A 116 -6.31 21.39 -1.42
N GLY A 117 -6.02 21.33 -2.72
CA GLY A 117 -4.69 21.28 -3.27
C GLY A 117 -4.23 19.85 -3.35
N ALA A 118 -3.14 19.65 -4.06
CA ALA A 118 -2.51 18.37 -4.14
C ALA A 118 -2.13 17.81 -2.76
N PRO A 119 -2.23 16.48 -2.53
CA PRO A 119 -1.65 15.86 -1.34
C PRO A 119 -0.22 16.35 -1.13
N THR A 120 0.00 16.85 0.08
CA THR A 120 1.27 17.43 0.52
C THR A 120 2.35 16.35 0.57
N ASN A 121 3.61 16.77 0.69
CA ASN A 121 4.75 15.86 0.91
C ASN A 121 4.47 14.83 2.02
N GLU A 122 3.65 15.18 3.03
CA GLU A 122 3.23 14.27 4.10
C GLU A 122 2.49 13.03 3.58
N VAL A 123 1.51 13.17 2.69
CA VAL A 123 0.74 12.02 2.19
C VAL A 123 1.65 11.08 1.40
N TRP A 124 2.60 11.63 0.65
CA TRP A 124 3.62 10.84 -0.03
C TRP A 124 4.56 10.13 0.95
N THR A 125 5.04 10.83 1.98
CA THR A 125 5.86 10.22 3.02
C THR A 125 5.08 9.12 3.74
N LEU A 126 3.80 9.35 4.03
CA LEU A 126 2.92 8.37 4.63
C LEU A 126 2.74 7.17 3.71
N LEU A 127 2.55 7.37 2.40
CA LEU A 127 2.51 6.28 1.42
C LEU A 127 3.81 5.45 1.42
N THR A 128 4.94 6.09 1.73
CA THR A 128 6.24 5.43 1.75
C THR A 128 6.45 4.62 3.05
N ILE A 129 6.06 5.20 4.19
CA ILE A 129 6.12 4.65 5.56
C ILE A 129 5.05 3.57 5.79
N LEU A 130 3.80 3.90 5.50
CA LEU A 130 2.58 3.16 5.76
C LEU A 130 1.68 3.22 4.51
N PRO A 131 1.95 2.38 3.50
CA PRO A 131 1.31 2.50 2.19
C PRO A 131 -0.21 2.50 2.23
N PHE A 132 -0.82 1.67 3.09
CA PHE A 132 -2.26 1.66 3.27
C PHE A 132 -2.82 2.99 3.79
N GLY A 133 -2.18 3.58 4.79
CA GLY A 133 -2.57 4.90 5.32
C GLY A 133 -2.41 6.01 4.27
N GLY A 134 -1.36 5.95 3.44
CA GLY A 134 -1.17 6.88 2.32
C GLY A 134 -2.25 6.76 1.24
N ILE A 135 -2.63 5.55 0.85
CA ILE A 135 -3.74 5.30 -0.09
C ILE A 135 -5.05 5.84 0.47
N LEU A 136 -5.32 5.58 1.74
CA LEU A 136 -6.53 6.07 2.42
C LEU A 136 -6.55 7.60 2.50
N ALA A 137 -5.42 8.22 2.85
CA ALA A 137 -5.28 9.67 2.86
C ALA A 137 -5.47 10.29 1.47
N MET A 138 -4.97 9.64 0.41
CA MET A 138 -5.21 10.07 -0.98
C MET A 138 -6.68 9.94 -1.36
N ALA A 139 -7.32 8.82 -1.02
CA ALA A 139 -8.74 8.62 -1.27
C ALA A 139 -9.59 9.69 -0.55
N LEU A 140 -9.26 10.04 0.69
CA LEU A 140 -9.92 11.11 1.44
C LEU A 140 -9.69 12.51 0.86
N SER A 141 -8.55 12.73 0.20
CA SER A 141 -8.09 14.07 -0.19
C SER A 141 -8.60 14.60 -1.53
N PHE A 142 -9.22 13.77 -2.38
CA PHE A 142 -9.76 14.12 -3.70
C PHE A 142 -8.83 14.90 -4.64
N GLY A 143 -7.50 14.77 -4.45
CA GLY A 143 -6.52 15.62 -5.13
C GLY A 143 -5.36 14.81 -5.72
N GLY A 144 -4.89 15.24 -6.90
CA GLY A 144 -3.68 14.74 -7.53
C GLY A 144 -2.43 15.31 -6.87
N ALA A 145 -1.40 14.51 -6.62
CA ALA A 145 -0.18 14.96 -5.93
C ALA A 145 0.62 15.97 -6.78
N ILE A 146 1.19 16.99 -6.15
CA ILE A 146 2.26 17.82 -6.69
C ILE A 146 3.50 17.32 -5.96
N MET A 147 4.05 16.22 -6.47
CA MET A 147 5.38 15.84 -6.04
C MET A 147 6.40 16.79 -6.68
N PRO A 148 7.51 17.07 -5.97
CA PRO A 148 8.68 17.68 -6.58
C PRO A 148 9.11 16.83 -7.78
N VAL A 149 9.03 17.41 -8.98
CA VAL A 149 9.40 16.74 -10.24
C VAL A 149 10.92 16.54 -10.33
N ARG A 150 11.66 17.37 -9.61
CA ARG A 150 13.11 17.41 -9.54
C ARG A 150 13.59 16.76 -8.25
N ILE A 151 14.69 16.01 -8.35
CA ILE A 151 15.30 15.34 -7.19
C ILE A 151 15.83 16.39 -6.21
N GLU A 152 16.30 17.52 -6.72
CA GLU A 152 16.79 18.64 -5.90
C GLU A 152 15.66 19.20 -5.02
N ASP A 153 14.46 19.35 -5.58
CA ASP A 153 13.28 19.82 -4.85
C ASP A 153 12.84 18.78 -3.81
N TYR A 154 13.01 17.49 -4.11
CA TYR A 154 12.77 16.39 -3.17
C TYR A 154 13.76 16.42 -2.00
N GLU A 155 15.06 16.50 -2.29
CA GLU A 155 16.12 16.61 -1.28
C GLU A 155 15.95 17.88 -0.45
N HIS A 156 15.64 19.01 -1.08
CA HIS A 156 15.42 20.27 -0.41
C HIS A 156 14.15 20.26 0.44
N ALA A 157 13.05 19.66 -0.03
CA ALA A 157 11.83 19.53 0.75
C ALA A 157 12.03 18.68 2.01
N MET A 158 12.82 17.60 1.90
CA MET A 158 13.16 16.75 3.03
C MET A 158 14.17 17.41 3.98
N LYS A 159 15.15 18.18 3.44
CA LYS A 159 16.15 18.91 4.24
C LYS A 159 15.56 20.12 4.96
N LYS A 160 14.72 20.92 4.28
CA LYS A 160 14.17 22.19 4.79
C LYS A 160 13.22 22.00 5.96
N ARG A 161 12.49 20.88 6.03
CA ARG A 161 11.42 20.75 7.01
C ARG A 161 11.90 20.52 8.44
N ASN A 162 13.18 20.22 8.73
CA ASN A 162 13.66 19.72 10.06
C ASN A 162 12.88 18.51 10.63
N ILE A 163 11.77 18.13 10.00
CA ILE A 163 11.12 16.84 9.99
C ILE A 163 12.05 15.94 9.18
N ALA A 164 13.22 15.64 9.75
CA ALA A 164 14.08 14.60 9.22
C ALA A 164 13.27 13.31 9.33
N ILE A 165 12.60 12.92 8.25
CA ILE A 165 12.13 11.55 8.06
C ILE A 165 13.40 10.73 7.85
N GLY A 166 14.08 10.51 8.97
CA GLY A 166 15.44 10.05 9.13
C GLY A 166 16.53 10.68 8.26
N SER A 167 17.74 10.20 8.50
CA SER A 167 18.94 10.74 7.86
C SER A 167 18.94 10.37 6.39
N ILE A 168 18.73 11.35 5.51
CA ILE A 168 18.94 11.16 4.07
C ILE A 168 20.44 11.09 3.83
N VAL A 169 20.89 10.00 3.22
CA VAL A 169 22.26 9.85 2.73
C VAL A 169 22.18 9.92 1.21
N SER A 170 22.46 11.11 0.64
CA SER A 170 22.49 11.29 -0.80
C SER A 170 23.88 10.95 -1.35
N PHE A 171 23.94 9.90 -2.18
CA PHE A 171 25.13 9.47 -2.90
C PHE A 171 25.30 10.22 -4.23
N ARG A 172 24.66 11.38 -4.39
CA ARG A 172 24.84 12.18 -5.59
C ARG A 172 26.27 12.74 -5.61
N MET A 173 27.05 12.30 -6.60
CA MET A 173 28.28 12.98 -6.98
C MET A 173 27.95 14.17 -7.86
N ILE A 174 28.55 15.32 -7.57
CA ILE A 174 28.71 16.37 -8.57
C ILE A 174 29.85 15.89 -9.45
N THR A 175 29.59 15.79 -10.75
CA THR A 175 30.48 15.22 -11.76
C THR A 175 31.92 15.70 -11.57
N GLY A 176 32.83 14.79 -11.21
CA GLY A 176 34.27 15.09 -11.05
C GLY A 176 34.91 14.63 -9.74
N ASP A 177 34.13 14.19 -8.75
CA ASP A 177 34.69 13.75 -7.46
C ASP A 177 34.77 12.21 -7.34
N SER A 178 35.90 11.75 -6.81
CA SER A 178 36.48 10.40 -6.91
C SER A 178 35.72 9.25 -6.21
N ASP A 179 36.08 7.99 -6.54
CA ASP A 179 35.60 6.74 -5.87
C ASP A 179 35.77 6.76 -4.33
N ILE A 180 36.74 7.52 -3.82
CA ILE A 180 37.00 7.72 -2.39
C ILE A 180 35.77 8.33 -1.71
N SER A 181 35.01 9.17 -2.42
CA SER A 181 33.79 9.78 -1.90
C SER A 181 32.63 8.78 -1.75
N ILE A 182 32.58 7.69 -2.54
CA ILE A 182 31.55 6.65 -2.39
C ILE A 182 31.81 5.86 -1.12
N GLN A 183 33.05 5.41 -0.93
CA GLN A 183 33.40 4.58 0.22
C GLN A 183 33.11 5.32 1.53
N GLN A 184 33.50 6.59 1.63
CA GLN A 184 33.18 7.41 2.79
C GLN A 184 31.66 7.52 3.06
N LYS A 185 30.84 7.65 2.00
CA LYS A 185 29.38 7.68 2.16
C LYS A 185 28.79 6.31 2.54
N LEU A 186 29.41 5.21 2.08
CA LEU A 186 29.04 3.86 2.49
C LEU A 186 29.38 3.63 3.96
N ASP A 187 30.57 4.06 4.41
CA ASP A 187 30.98 3.97 5.81
C ASP A 187 30.03 4.79 6.70
N GLN A 188 29.66 6.02 6.27
CA GLN A 188 28.63 6.83 6.95
C GLN A 188 27.26 6.16 6.98
N LEU A 189 26.90 5.42 5.92
CA LEU A 189 25.65 4.67 5.88
C LEU A 189 25.69 3.50 6.88
N GLU A 190 26.78 2.74 6.90
CA GLU A 190 26.99 1.64 7.85
C GLU A 190 26.93 2.12 9.29
N GLU A 191 27.65 3.21 9.61
CA GLU A 191 27.67 3.84 10.92
C GLU A 191 26.26 4.29 11.35
N LYS A 192 25.51 4.94 10.44
CA LYS A 192 24.14 5.37 10.73
C LYS A 192 23.22 4.18 10.94
N VAL A 193 23.29 3.15 10.10
CA VAL A 193 22.44 1.96 10.23
C VAL A 193 22.76 1.21 11.53
N SER A 194 24.04 1.00 11.84
CA SER A 194 24.48 0.30 13.05
C SER A 194 24.06 1.07 14.32
N THR A 195 24.31 2.37 14.37
CA THR A 195 23.91 3.25 15.48
C THR A 195 22.40 3.22 15.70
N ARG A 196 21.62 3.24 14.62
CA ARG A 196 20.15 3.19 14.70
C ARG A 196 19.65 1.86 15.20
N ILE A 197 20.19 0.75 14.72
CA ILE A 197 19.82 -0.60 15.18
C ILE A 197 20.17 -0.76 16.67
N ALA A 198 21.33 -0.26 17.11
CA ALA A 198 21.74 -0.29 18.50
C ALA A 198 20.81 0.53 19.40
N CYS A 199 20.40 1.72 18.96
CA CYS A 199 19.53 2.63 19.72
C CYS A 199 18.02 2.39 19.53
N ALA A 200 17.63 1.42 18.69
CA ALA A 200 16.26 1.30 18.17
C ALA A 200 15.16 1.10 19.25
N LYS A 201 15.51 0.67 20.47
CA LYS A 201 14.54 0.48 21.58
C LYS A 201 13.81 1.77 21.96
N ARG A 202 14.38 2.95 21.66
CA ARG A 202 13.75 4.26 21.86
C ARG A 202 12.97 4.80 20.65
N MET A 203 13.06 4.16 19.49
CA MET A 203 12.64 4.75 18.20
C MET A 203 11.40 4.09 17.56
N ARG A 204 10.70 3.17 18.25
CA ARG A 204 9.49 2.56 17.68
C ARG A 204 8.27 3.44 17.95
N PRO A 205 7.43 3.73 16.94
CA PRO A 205 6.25 4.54 17.18
C PRO A 205 5.30 3.68 18.00
N SER A 206 4.70 4.26 19.04
CA SER A 206 3.71 3.52 19.81
C SER A 206 2.61 3.11 18.85
N ASN A 207 2.44 1.78 18.72
CA ASN A 207 1.48 1.19 17.80
C ASN A 207 0.07 1.75 18.06
N GLY A 208 -0.23 2.14 19.30
CA GLY A 208 -1.49 2.77 19.71
C GLY A 208 -1.79 4.03 18.91
N PHE A 209 -0.86 4.99 18.86
CA PHE A 209 -1.09 6.27 18.16
C PHE A 209 -1.29 6.08 16.65
N LEU A 210 -0.45 5.24 16.01
CA LEU A 210 -0.59 4.97 14.58
C LEU A 210 -1.89 4.21 14.26
N SER A 211 -2.29 3.27 15.13
CA SER A 211 -3.56 2.56 14.97
C SER A 211 -4.77 3.48 15.16
N LEU A 212 -4.69 4.43 16.10
CA LEU A 212 -5.73 5.43 16.34
C LEU A 212 -5.88 6.38 15.15
N GLY A 213 -4.77 6.86 14.59
CA GLY A 213 -4.78 7.68 13.38
C GLY A 213 -5.38 6.94 12.18
N LEU A 214 -4.99 5.67 11.98
CA LEU A 214 -5.54 4.84 10.91
C LEU A 214 -7.04 4.58 11.10
N LEU A 215 -7.47 4.27 12.32
CA LEU A 215 -8.89 4.09 12.66
C LEU A 215 -9.68 5.37 12.39
N GLY A 216 -9.16 6.53 12.78
CA GLY A 216 -9.76 7.83 12.51
C GLY A 216 -9.95 8.07 11.01
N MET A 217 -8.92 7.81 10.19
CA MET A 217 -9.03 7.90 8.72
C MET A 217 -10.06 6.92 8.16
N ILE A 218 -10.13 5.69 8.67
CA ILE A 218 -11.13 4.69 8.23
C ILE A 218 -12.55 5.17 8.55
N LEU A 219 -12.78 5.71 9.75
CA LEU A 219 -14.10 6.22 10.15
C LEU A 219 -14.52 7.43 9.31
N LEU A 220 -13.60 8.37 9.06
CA LEU A 220 -13.85 9.50 8.15
C LEU A 220 -14.17 9.03 6.73
N PHE A 221 -13.46 8.01 6.27
CA PHE A 221 -13.68 7.44 4.95
C PHE A 221 -15.03 6.74 4.85
N ILE A 222 -15.40 5.91 5.83
CA ILE A 222 -16.73 5.26 5.87
C ILE A 222 -17.83 6.32 5.93
N GLY A 223 -17.66 7.37 6.74
CA GLY A 223 -18.61 8.47 6.84
C GLY A 223 -18.80 9.21 5.52
N SER A 224 -17.71 9.47 4.78
CA SER A 224 -17.79 10.11 3.46
C SER A 224 -18.45 9.19 2.42
N GLN A 225 -18.11 7.90 2.38
CA GLN A 225 -18.75 6.94 1.47
C GLN A 225 -20.25 6.76 1.77
N ALA A 226 -20.65 6.74 3.04
CA ALA A 226 -22.06 6.67 3.42
C ALA A 226 -22.85 7.89 2.90
N ALA A 227 -22.27 9.09 3.02
CA ALA A 227 -22.88 10.30 2.49
C ALA A 227 -22.99 10.30 0.95
N VAL A 228 -21.94 9.81 0.27
CA VAL A 228 -21.93 9.59 -1.19
C VAL A 228 -23.02 8.60 -1.60
N THR A 229 -23.14 7.47 -0.90
CA THR A 229 -24.15 6.44 -1.16
C THR A 229 -25.56 7.04 -1.10
N VAL A 230 -25.82 7.86 -0.07
CA VAL A 230 -27.11 8.54 0.10
C VAL A 230 -27.44 9.45 -1.10
N LEU A 231 -26.46 10.21 -1.59
CA LEU A 231 -26.65 11.06 -2.77
C LEU A 231 -26.91 10.24 -4.04
N GLU A 232 -26.21 9.11 -4.22
CA GLU A 232 -26.38 8.29 -5.41
C GLU A 232 -27.76 7.65 -5.53
N GLN A 233 -28.33 7.18 -4.41
CA GLN A 233 -29.64 6.54 -4.44
C GLN A 233 -30.73 7.48 -4.95
N CYS A 234 -30.53 8.79 -4.81
CA CYS A 234 -31.57 9.77 -5.14
C CYS A 234 -31.21 10.66 -6.34
N GLY A 235 -29.93 10.98 -6.51
CA GLY A 235 -29.42 11.82 -7.57
C GLY A 235 -29.40 11.09 -8.91
N ILE A 236 -30.16 11.59 -9.88
CA ILE A 236 -30.30 10.98 -11.19
C ILE A 236 -29.61 11.83 -12.25
N ILE A 237 -28.76 11.19 -13.05
CA ILE A 237 -28.08 11.80 -14.19
C ILE A 237 -28.89 11.47 -15.45
N PRO A 238 -29.47 12.46 -16.15
CA PRO A 238 -30.41 12.19 -17.25
C PRO A 238 -29.83 11.30 -18.36
N TRP A 239 -28.56 11.51 -18.72
CA TRP A 239 -27.86 10.74 -19.75
C TRP A 239 -27.29 9.41 -19.23
N TRP A 240 -27.36 9.16 -17.93
CA TRP A 240 -26.93 7.92 -17.30
C TRP A 240 -27.92 7.45 -16.23
N CYS A 241 -29.21 7.48 -16.58
CA CYS A 241 -30.32 7.41 -15.64
C CYS A 241 -30.36 6.11 -14.80
N THR A 242 -29.96 4.99 -15.40
CA THR A 242 -29.99 3.66 -14.76
C THR A 242 -28.85 3.43 -13.76
N SER A 243 -27.81 4.27 -13.78
CA SER A 243 -26.65 4.08 -12.91
C SER A 243 -26.94 4.45 -11.46
N ARG A 244 -26.69 3.50 -10.56
CA ARG A 244 -26.77 3.69 -9.09
C ARG A 244 -25.42 3.98 -8.44
N TRP A 245 -24.33 3.99 -9.21
CA TRP A 245 -22.94 3.96 -8.69
C TRP A 245 -22.08 5.07 -9.29
N TRP A 246 -22.73 6.08 -9.87
CA TRP A 246 -22.05 7.09 -10.68
C TRP A 246 -21.06 7.93 -9.84
N MET A 247 -21.36 8.18 -8.56
CA MET A 247 -20.54 9.02 -7.69
C MET A 247 -19.34 8.25 -7.12
N HIS A 248 -19.53 6.99 -6.71
CA HIS A 248 -18.46 6.07 -6.32
C HIS A 248 -17.55 5.76 -7.50
N LEU A 249 -18.09 5.58 -8.70
CA LEU A 249 -17.25 5.38 -9.89
C LEU A 249 -16.39 6.62 -10.14
N TRP A 250 -16.97 7.82 -10.05
CA TRP A 250 -16.20 9.05 -10.16
C TRP A 250 -15.14 9.16 -9.04
N TYR A 251 -15.50 8.90 -7.79
CA TYR A 251 -14.59 8.88 -6.64
C TYR A 251 -13.42 7.91 -6.86
N PHE A 252 -13.73 6.72 -7.37
CA PHE A 252 -12.77 5.70 -7.73
C PHE A 252 -11.83 6.17 -8.83
N MET A 253 -12.36 6.78 -9.90
CA MET A 253 -11.54 7.36 -10.97
C MET A 253 -10.60 8.44 -10.46
N VAL A 254 -11.07 9.34 -9.58
CA VAL A 254 -10.23 10.36 -8.92
C VAL A 254 -9.13 9.69 -8.09
N THR A 255 -9.47 8.69 -7.29
CA THR A 255 -8.50 7.98 -6.42
C THR A 255 -7.44 7.26 -7.24
N VAL A 256 -7.84 6.49 -8.26
CA VAL A 256 -6.91 5.78 -9.14
C VAL A 256 -6.02 6.75 -9.91
N THR A 257 -6.57 7.87 -10.37
CA THR A 257 -5.80 8.89 -11.08
C THR A 257 -4.79 9.56 -10.15
N ALA A 258 -5.17 9.91 -8.93
CA ALA A 258 -4.27 10.47 -7.92
C ALA A 258 -3.13 9.50 -7.56
N ILE A 259 -3.43 8.21 -7.39
CA ILE A 259 -2.43 7.16 -7.15
C ILE A 259 -1.48 7.05 -8.36
N THR A 260 -2.03 7.03 -9.57
CA THR A 260 -1.24 6.91 -10.82
C THR A 260 -0.34 8.13 -11.02
N GLU A 261 -0.86 9.33 -10.81
CA GLU A 261 -0.09 10.57 -10.86
C GLU A 261 1.07 10.53 -9.87
N ASN A 262 0.81 10.10 -8.64
CA ASN A 262 1.85 9.95 -7.62
C ASN A 262 2.96 8.99 -8.07
N PHE A 263 2.59 7.81 -8.59
CA PHE A 263 3.57 6.85 -9.11
C PHE A 263 4.38 7.37 -10.30
N VAL A 264 3.74 8.07 -11.24
CA VAL A 264 4.38 8.59 -12.46
C VAL A 264 5.28 9.80 -12.16
N GLN A 265 5.00 10.54 -11.09
CA GLN A 265 5.80 11.68 -10.66
C GLN A 265 7.05 11.29 -9.85
N LEU A 266 7.15 10.05 -9.36
CA LEU A 266 8.34 9.57 -8.65
C LEU A 266 9.61 9.80 -9.51
N PRO A 267 10.66 10.41 -8.94
CA PRO A 267 11.91 10.64 -9.67
C PRO A 267 12.81 9.38 -9.73
N PHE A 268 12.35 8.26 -9.17
CA PHE A 268 13.12 7.03 -9.02
C PHE A 268 12.65 5.98 -10.03
N ILE A 269 13.59 5.32 -10.69
CA ILE A 269 13.28 4.19 -11.58
C ILE A 269 13.07 2.92 -10.76
N GLU A 270 13.90 2.74 -9.74
CA GLU A 270 13.94 1.55 -8.91
C GLU A 270 14.07 1.94 -7.43
N GLN A 271 13.36 1.22 -6.57
CA GLN A 271 13.39 1.41 -5.14
C GLN A 271 13.44 0.06 -4.43
N HIS A 272 14.46 -0.13 -3.60
CA HIS A 272 14.60 -1.30 -2.74
C HIS A 272 14.30 -0.90 -1.30
N LYS A 273 13.32 -1.57 -0.69
CA LYS A 273 13.00 -1.44 0.74
C LYS A 273 13.66 -2.59 1.50
N LEU A 274 14.58 -2.26 2.39
CA LEU A 274 15.29 -3.20 3.26
C LEU A 274 14.83 -2.98 4.70
N TYR A 275 14.35 -4.03 5.36
CA TYR A 275 14.01 -3.97 6.78
C TYR A 275 15.16 -4.62 7.54
N VAL A 276 15.96 -3.79 8.20
CA VAL A 276 17.17 -4.20 8.89
C VAL A 276 16.87 -4.32 10.38
N SER A 277 17.17 -5.46 11.00
CA SER A 277 16.97 -5.65 12.43
C SER A 277 18.06 -6.51 13.04
N ARG A 278 18.28 -6.36 14.35
CA ARG A 278 19.23 -7.19 15.09
C ARG A 278 18.68 -8.61 15.26
N VAL A 279 19.53 -9.61 15.05
CA VAL A 279 19.22 -11.00 15.41
C VAL A 279 19.38 -11.15 16.93
N PRO A 280 18.33 -11.55 17.66
CA PRO A 280 18.41 -11.70 19.12
C PRO A 280 18.94 -13.09 19.54
N TYR A 281 19.39 -13.90 18.59
CA TYR A 281 19.76 -15.29 18.80
C TYR A 281 21.22 -15.51 18.42
N ASN A 282 21.90 -16.38 19.15
CA ASN A 282 23.15 -16.94 18.70
C ASN A 282 22.85 -18.05 17.68
N ILE A 283 23.15 -17.78 16.42
CA ILE A 283 22.83 -18.67 15.31
C ILE A 283 24.08 -19.00 14.52
N SER A 284 24.12 -20.23 14.02
CA SER A 284 25.01 -20.63 12.95
C SER A 284 24.19 -20.98 11.71
N LEU A 285 24.78 -20.71 10.54
CA LEU A 285 24.14 -20.95 9.24
C LEU A 285 24.88 -22.07 8.54
N SER A 286 24.18 -23.15 8.20
CA SER A 286 24.69 -24.25 7.39
C SER A 286 23.99 -24.29 6.03
N GLY A 287 24.76 -24.51 4.96
CA GLY A 287 24.24 -24.51 3.59
C GLY A 287 23.76 -23.12 3.10
N GLY A 288 22.90 -23.15 2.09
CA GLY A 288 22.39 -21.98 1.37
C GLY A 288 23.44 -21.27 0.52
N GLU A 289 22.99 -20.60 -0.54
CA GLU A 289 23.87 -19.78 -1.38
C GLU A 289 24.02 -18.39 -0.77
N SER A 290 25.27 -17.89 -0.78
CA SER A 290 25.55 -16.52 -0.42
C SER A 290 25.19 -15.60 -1.58
N ILE A 291 24.55 -14.47 -1.28
CA ILE A 291 24.25 -13.43 -2.26
C ILE A 291 25.52 -12.80 -2.86
N PHE A 292 26.67 -13.00 -2.22
CA PHE A 292 27.97 -12.48 -2.67
C PHE A 292 28.69 -13.42 -3.64
N THR A 293 28.36 -14.72 -3.64
CA THR A 293 29.09 -15.73 -4.41
C THR A 293 28.58 -15.87 -5.83
N ASN A 294 29.50 -16.03 -6.78
CA ASN A 294 29.25 -15.99 -8.22
C ASN A 294 28.67 -17.31 -8.81
N ASN A 295 28.22 -18.23 -7.96
CA ASN A 295 27.86 -19.60 -8.33
C ASN A 295 26.61 -19.67 -9.24
N LEU A 296 25.85 -18.58 -9.37
CA LEU A 296 24.72 -18.48 -10.31
C LEU A 296 25.17 -18.58 -11.78
N GLN A 297 26.43 -18.24 -12.09
CA GLN A 297 26.99 -18.36 -13.43
C GLN A 297 27.40 -19.80 -13.77
N GLN A 298 27.76 -20.61 -12.77
CA GLN A 298 28.20 -22.00 -12.94
C GLN A 298 27.08 -22.94 -13.41
N ARG A 299 25.81 -22.49 -13.39
CA ARG A 299 24.65 -23.27 -13.87
C ARG A 299 24.29 -23.02 -15.33
N ARG A 300 24.93 -22.05 -16.01
CA ARG A 300 24.78 -21.82 -17.46
C ARG A 300 26.02 -22.34 -18.18
N GLY A 301 25.85 -23.45 -18.92
CA GLY A 301 26.67 -23.93 -20.05
C GLY A 301 28.17 -23.62 -20.06
N SER A 302 28.98 -24.67 -19.93
CA SER A 302 30.44 -24.67 -19.79
C SER A 302 31.27 -24.10 -20.95
N GLU A 303 30.69 -23.76 -22.11
CA GLU A 303 31.48 -23.45 -23.32
C GLU A 303 31.67 -21.94 -23.59
N ASP A 304 30.78 -21.05 -23.14
CA ASP A 304 30.98 -19.58 -23.23
C ASP A 304 31.71 -18.99 -22.00
N LEU A 305 32.08 -19.85 -21.06
CA LEU A 305 32.55 -19.49 -19.71
C LEU A 305 33.97 -18.91 -19.72
N GLU A 306 34.82 -19.30 -20.67
CA GLU A 306 36.24 -18.91 -20.70
C GLU A 306 36.45 -17.45 -21.17
N LEU A 307 35.58 -16.95 -22.05
CA LEU A 307 35.58 -15.55 -22.49
C LEU A 307 34.90 -14.61 -21.49
N ALA A 308 33.97 -15.12 -20.68
CA ALA A 308 33.36 -14.39 -19.56
C ALA A 308 34.25 -14.36 -18.30
N LEU A 309 35.14 -15.35 -18.12
CA LEU A 309 36.05 -15.47 -16.97
C LEU A 309 37.06 -14.31 -16.86
N LYS A 310 37.33 -13.60 -17.95
CA LYS A 310 38.23 -12.42 -17.95
C LYS A 310 37.59 -11.16 -17.39
N ARG A 311 36.27 -11.10 -17.22
CA ARG A 311 35.63 -10.05 -16.43
C ARG A 311 35.56 -10.54 -14.99
N THR A 312 36.41 -10.01 -14.12
CA THR A 312 36.23 -10.14 -12.67
C THR A 312 34.91 -9.49 -12.29
N VAL A 313 33.83 -10.26 -12.36
CA VAL A 313 32.50 -9.81 -11.94
C VAL A 313 32.64 -9.40 -10.48
N THR A 314 32.39 -8.14 -10.24
CA THR A 314 32.59 -7.55 -8.93
C THR A 314 31.49 -8.04 -7.99
N GLU A 315 31.80 -8.22 -6.70
CA GLU A 315 30.82 -8.74 -5.73
C GLU A 315 29.51 -7.92 -5.68
N HIS A 316 29.53 -6.61 -6.01
CA HIS A 316 28.30 -5.81 -6.07
C HIS A 316 27.45 -6.11 -7.31
N GLU A 317 28.04 -6.48 -8.44
CA GLU A 317 27.27 -6.97 -9.59
C GLU A 317 26.53 -8.27 -9.26
N ASN A 318 27.16 -9.17 -8.47
CA ASN A 318 26.54 -10.41 -8.00
C ASN A 318 25.30 -10.14 -7.15
N VAL A 319 25.36 -9.12 -6.28
CA VAL A 319 24.19 -8.70 -5.48
C VAL A 319 23.05 -8.26 -6.38
N GLY A 320 23.33 -7.46 -7.42
CA GLY A 320 22.33 -7.05 -8.40
C GLY A 320 21.67 -8.24 -9.10
N LEU A 321 22.47 -9.19 -9.59
CA LEU A 321 21.97 -10.41 -10.22
C LEU A 321 21.14 -11.26 -9.25
N ALA A 322 21.62 -11.47 -8.03
CA ALA A 322 20.94 -12.27 -7.03
C ALA A 322 19.62 -11.62 -6.56
N LEU A 323 19.54 -10.28 -6.50
CA LEU A 323 18.30 -9.55 -6.21
C LEU A 323 17.21 -9.82 -7.26
N THR A 324 17.58 -10.00 -8.54
CA THR A 324 16.62 -10.40 -9.58
C THR A 324 16.17 -11.86 -9.44
N GLN A 325 17.00 -12.71 -8.82
CA GLN A 325 16.82 -14.15 -8.69
C GLN A 325 16.45 -14.62 -7.27
N LEU A 326 15.97 -13.70 -6.40
CA LEU A 326 15.64 -13.99 -4.99
C LEU A 326 14.73 -15.21 -4.79
N HIS A 327 13.83 -15.47 -5.73
CA HIS A 327 12.89 -16.59 -5.66
C HIS A 327 13.55 -17.95 -5.85
N THR A 328 14.63 -18.03 -6.64
CA THR A 328 15.29 -19.29 -7.01
C THR A 328 16.48 -19.64 -6.13
N MET A 329 17.02 -18.68 -5.35
CA MET A 329 18.09 -18.97 -4.39
C MET A 329 17.67 -20.08 -3.41
N PRO A 330 18.53 -20.99 -2.97
CA PRO A 330 18.23 -21.94 -1.90
C PRO A 330 18.28 -21.26 -0.51
N ALA A 331 17.53 -21.80 0.46
CA ALA A 331 17.56 -21.30 1.84
C ALA A 331 18.67 -22.02 2.65
N ALA A 332 19.37 -21.27 3.50
CA ALA A 332 20.30 -21.80 4.50
C ALA A 332 19.54 -22.35 5.71
N LYS A 333 20.07 -23.42 6.31
CA LYS A 333 19.55 -23.99 7.56
C LYS A 333 20.11 -23.22 8.75
N VAL A 334 19.22 -22.79 9.64
CA VAL A 334 19.59 -22.06 10.87
C VAL A 334 19.67 -23.03 12.03
N THR A 335 20.78 -23.01 12.75
CA THR A 335 20.98 -23.75 13.99
C THR A 335 21.15 -22.77 15.14
N PHE A 336 20.38 -22.96 16.21
CA PHE A 336 20.37 -22.08 17.38
C PHE A 336 21.23 -22.69 18.48
N HIS A 337 22.12 -21.90 19.10
CA HIS A 337 23.03 -22.37 20.14
C HIS A 337 22.53 -22.13 21.58
N ASP A 338 21.66 -21.14 21.80
CA ASP A 338 21.22 -20.71 23.14
C ASP A 338 19.71 -20.84 23.40
N SER A 339 19.32 -20.89 24.68
CA SER A 339 17.92 -20.86 25.15
C SER A 339 17.21 -19.56 24.73
N MET A 340 15.99 -19.67 24.19
CA MET A 340 15.20 -18.54 23.68
C MET A 340 14.45 -17.74 24.77
N GLU A 341 14.55 -18.13 26.05
CA GLU A 341 13.66 -17.65 27.11
C GLU A 341 13.78 -16.15 27.42
N HIS A 342 14.86 -15.48 27.00
CA HIS A 342 15.13 -14.07 27.31
C HIS A 342 15.37 -13.22 26.04
N THR A 343 14.53 -13.38 25.01
CA THR A 343 14.70 -12.61 23.76
C THR A 343 14.31 -11.13 23.91
N ILE A 344 15.26 -10.25 23.60
CA ILE A 344 15.08 -8.79 23.58
C ILE A 344 14.04 -8.42 22.50
N PRO A 345 13.14 -7.45 22.75
CA PRO A 345 12.19 -6.98 21.73
C PRO A 345 12.90 -6.51 20.46
N ARG A 346 12.44 -7.03 19.31
CA ARG A 346 13.02 -6.75 17.99
C ARG A 346 12.55 -5.42 17.43
N ASN A 347 13.52 -4.60 17.04
CA ASN A 347 13.27 -3.37 16.30
C ASN A 347 13.85 -3.47 14.90
N SER A 348 13.17 -2.87 13.95
CA SER A 348 13.59 -2.79 12.56
C SER A 348 13.75 -1.34 12.14
N VAL A 349 14.86 -1.06 11.47
CA VAL A 349 15.12 0.17 10.74
C VAL A 349 14.78 -0.08 9.27
N LEU A 350 14.02 0.82 8.65
CA LEU A 350 13.71 0.75 7.23
C LEU A 350 14.80 1.51 6.46
N VAL A 351 15.59 0.81 5.66
CA VAL A 351 16.52 1.44 4.73
C VAL A 351 15.90 1.40 3.33
N MET A 352 15.78 2.55 2.70
CA MET A 352 15.26 2.68 1.35
C MET A 352 16.39 3.07 0.41
N VAL A 353 16.71 2.23 -0.57
CA VAL A 353 17.72 2.52 -1.59
C VAL A 353 17.00 2.83 -2.88
N SER A 354 17.04 4.09 -3.32
CA SER A 354 16.34 4.56 -4.52
C SER A 354 17.33 5.00 -5.59
N VAL A 355 17.17 4.44 -6.79
CA VAL A 355 17.99 4.76 -7.96
C VAL A 355 17.34 5.90 -8.73
N THR A 356 18.07 7.01 -8.91
CA THR A 356 17.62 8.13 -9.71
C THR A 356 17.65 7.75 -11.19
N GLY A 357 16.61 8.13 -11.90
CA GLY A 357 16.55 7.91 -13.34
C GLY A 357 16.92 9.15 -14.12
N ASN A 358 17.88 9.03 -15.03
CA ASN A 358 17.86 9.87 -16.23
C ASN A 358 16.66 9.40 -17.05
N ALA A 359 15.51 10.02 -16.81
CA ALA A 359 14.25 9.70 -17.47
C ALA A 359 14.36 9.95 -18.98
N LYS A 360 14.94 9.00 -19.73
CA LYS A 360 14.91 8.97 -21.19
C LYS A 360 13.44 8.99 -21.62
N SER A 361 13.04 10.03 -22.35
CA SER A 361 11.81 10.26 -23.14
C SER A 361 10.48 9.64 -22.64
N SER A 362 10.40 8.32 -22.48
CA SER A 362 9.23 7.57 -22.02
C SER A 362 8.63 8.09 -20.70
N GLY A 363 9.44 8.52 -19.74
CA GLY A 363 8.93 9.07 -18.47
C GLY A 363 8.13 10.37 -18.66
N SER A 364 8.52 11.21 -19.63
CA SER A 364 7.83 12.45 -19.94
C SER A 364 6.44 12.19 -20.54
N PHE A 365 6.32 11.20 -21.43
CA PHE A 365 5.06 10.82 -22.05
C PHE A 365 4.02 10.33 -21.03
N TRP A 366 4.41 9.45 -20.10
CA TRP A 366 3.51 8.98 -19.04
C TRP A 366 3.06 10.12 -18.12
N ARG A 367 3.94 11.08 -17.82
CA ARG A 367 3.60 12.29 -17.05
C ARG A 367 2.55 13.13 -17.76
N LEU A 368 2.69 13.31 -19.07
CA LEU A 368 1.70 14.03 -19.87
C LEU A 368 0.35 13.32 -19.86
N ILE A 369 0.33 12.01 -20.14
CA ILE A 369 -0.90 11.20 -20.10
C ILE A 369 -1.57 11.31 -18.73
N SER A 370 -0.80 11.11 -17.66
CA SER A 370 -1.34 11.11 -16.31
C SER A 370 -2.02 12.44 -15.97
N LYS A 371 -1.43 13.56 -16.38
CA LYS A 371 -2.04 14.90 -16.24
C LYS A 371 -3.28 15.07 -17.09
N SER A 372 -3.26 14.61 -18.34
CA SER A 372 -4.44 14.67 -19.23
C SER A 372 -5.60 13.84 -18.68
N VAL A 373 -5.33 12.64 -18.15
CA VAL A 373 -6.35 11.80 -17.49
C VAL A 373 -6.92 12.49 -16.26
N SER A 374 -6.09 13.11 -15.43
CA SER A 374 -6.53 13.90 -14.28
C SER A 374 -7.48 15.02 -14.69
N ILE A 375 -7.10 15.85 -15.67
CA ILE A 375 -7.96 16.91 -16.22
C ILE A 375 -9.28 16.32 -16.74
N ALA A 376 -9.24 15.22 -17.49
CA ALA A 376 -10.43 14.58 -18.03
C ALA A 376 -11.38 14.06 -16.93
N VAL A 377 -10.84 13.49 -15.85
CA VAL A 377 -11.63 13.03 -14.69
C VAL A 377 -12.29 14.20 -13.97
N PHE A 378 -11.62 15.34 -13.84
CA PHE A 378 -12.21 16.56 -13.27
C PHE A 378 -13.30 17.15 -14.15
N ILE A 379 -13.09 17.26 -15.47
CA ILE A 379 -14.11 17.75 -16.42
C ILE A 379 -15.34 16.85 -16.41
N THR A 380 -15.12 15.53 -16.47
CA THR A 380 -16.20 14.53 -16.42
C THR A 380 -16.96 14.61 -15.10
N GLY A 381 -16.25 14.76 -13.98
CA GLY A 381 -16.86 14.99 -12.67
C GLY A 381 -17.75 16.22 -12.64
N THR A 382 -17.24 17.37 -13.09
CA THR A 382 -18.01 18.62 -13.13
C THR A 382 -19.26 18.47 -14.00
N ALA A 383 -19.15 17.83 -15.17
CA ALA A 383 -20.31 17.56 -16.03
C ALA A 383 -21.33 16.62 -15.36
N LEU A 384 -20.88 15.55 -14.70
CA LEU A 384 -21.74 14.62 -13.95
C LEU A 384 -22.51 15.35 -12.85
N PHE A 385 -21.82 16.12 -12.01
CA PHE A 385 -22.43 16.84 -10.89
C PHE A 385 -23.32 18.01 -11.33
N ALA A 386 -22.94 18.73 -12.39
CA ALA A 386 -23.80 19.79 -12.95
C ALA A 386 -25.07 19.23 -13.61
N SER A 387 -25.02 17.98 -14.09
CA SER A 387 -26.17 17.30 -14.71
C SER A 387 -27.06 16.56 -13.71
N VAL A 388 -26.67 16.48 -12.43
CA VAL A 388 -27.43 15.70 -11.44
C VAL A 388 -28.76 16.39 -11.15
N THR A 389 -29.83 15.61 -11.11
CA THR A 389 -31.18 16.09 -10.81
C THR A 389 -31.73 15.36 -9.59
N LEU A 390 -32.79 15.92 -9.00
CA LEU A 390 -33.48 15.39 -7.82
C LEU A 390 -32.62 15.32 -6.56
N VAL A 391 -31.47 16.00 -6.51
CA VAL A 391 -30.71 16.13 -5.27
C VAL A 391 -31.26 17.29 -4.46
N SER A 392 -31.62 17.07 -3.20
CA SER A 392 -32.02 18.17 -2.33
C SER A 392 -30.78 18.97 -1.88
N LEU A 393 -30.93 20.28 -1.79
CA LEU A 393 -29.85 21.17 -1.34
C LEU A 393 -29.28 20.78 0.04
N PRO A 394 -30.09 20.52 1.10
CA PRO A 394 -29.54 20.13 2.39
C PRO A 394 -28.74 18.83 2.36
N MET A 395 -29.12 17.85 1.53
CA MET A 395 -28.37 16.61 1.38
C MET A 395 -27.05 16.82 0.63
N ALA A 396 -27.07 17.65 -0.42
CA ALA A 396 -25.85 18.06 -1.11
C ALA A 396 -24.87 18.76 -0.15
N VAL A 397 -25.36 19.71 0.65
CA VAL A 397 -24.55 20.43 1.65
C VAL A 397 -24.01 19.46 2.71
N MET A 398 -24.83 18.59 3.28
CA MET A 398 -24.40 17.60 4.28
C MET A 398 -23.30 16.69 3.71
N ALA A 399 -23.50 16.14 2.53
CA ALA A 399 -22.53 15.25 1.90
C ALA A 399 -21.23 15.98 1.58
N LEU A 400 -21.31 17.21 1.08
CA LEU A 400 -20.14 18.06 0.84
C LEU A 400 -19.40 18.35 2.15
N THR A 401 -20.10 18.74 3.23
CA THR A 401 -19.46 18.95 4.54
C THR A 401 -18.76 17.70 5.06
N LEU A 402 -19.38 16.52 4.93
CA LEU A 402 -18.77 15.24 5.35
C LEU A 402 -17.56 14.87 4.49
N VAL A 403 -17.66 15.02 3.18
CA VAL A 403 -16.57 14.79 2.23
C VAL A 403 -15.39 15.74 2.49
N LEU A 404 -15.66 17.03 2.68
CA LEU A 404 -14.63 18.04 2.94
C LEU A 404 -13.98 17.87 4.30
N SER A 405 -14.76 17.65 5.34
CA SER A 405 -14.21 17.38 6.68
C SER A 405 -13.35 16.12 6.65
N ALA A 406 -13.79 15.05 5.98
CA ALA A 406 -13.00 13.83 5.80
C ALA A 406 -11.68 14.11 5.06
N GLY A 407 -11.68 14.96 4.03
CA GLY A 407 -10.46 15.39 3.33
C GLY A 407 -9.51 16.24 4.18
N VAL A 408 -10.04 17.25 4.88
CA VAL A 408 -9.23 18.15 5.74
C VAL A 408 -8.66 17.39 6.94
N PHE A 409 -9.50 16.65 7.67
CA PHE A 409 -9.05 15.87 8.83
C PHE A 409 -8.19 14.68 8.43
N GLY A 410 -8.49 14.02 7.30
CA GLY A 410 -7.66 12.95 6.77
C GLY A 410 -6.22 13.41 6.51
N ARG A 411 -6.05 14.63 5.97
CA ARG A 411 -4.73 15.25 5.79
C ARG A 411 -4.08 15.62 7.12
N ALA A 412 -4.81 16.22 8.04
CA ALA A 412 -4.29 16.56 9.37
C ALA A 412 -3.79 15.31 10.11
N ILE A 413 -4.54 14.21 10.05
CA ILE A 413 -4.16 12.92 10.62
C ILE A 413 -2.93 12.36 9.90
N ALA A 414 -2.90 12.40 8.57
CA ALA A 414 -1.74 11.94 7.80
C ALA A 414 -0.47 12.73 8.16
N GLY A 415 -0.55 14.05 8.23
CA GLY A 415 0.55 14.93 8.63
C GLY A 415 1.02 14.67 10.07
N TRP A 416 0.07 14.47 10.99
CA TRP A 416 0.38 14.09 12.38
C TRP A 416 1.07 12.73 12.48
N MET A 417 0.60 11.71 11.75
CA MET A 417 1.24 10.39 11.69
C MET A 417 2.66 10.48 11.12
N VAL A 418 2.84 11.21 10.03
CA VAL A 418 4.16 11.41 9.41
C VAL A 418 5.11 12.10 10.36
N ARG A 419 4.66 13.17 11.05
CA ARG A 419 5.46 13.87 12.04
C ARG A 419 5.87 12.95 13.18
N THR A 420 4.93 12.17 13.72
CA THR A 420 5.19 11.22 14.81
C THR A 420 6.21 10.16 14.41
N VAL A 421 6.12 9.65 13.18
CA VAL A 421 7.09 8.68 12.66
C VAL A 421 8.43 9.36 12.37
N ALA A 422 8.42 10.57 11.83
CA ALA A 422 9.63 11.33 11.52
C ALA A 422 10.44 11.68 12.77
N GLU A 423 9.78 12.06 13.87
CA GLU A 423 10.43 12.34 15.16
C GLU A 423 11.25 11.15 15.69
N GLN A 424 10.97 9.94 15.22
CA GLN A 424 11.69 8.74 15.61
C GLN A 424 12.71 8.25 14.57
N GLU A 425 12.75 8.90 13.41
CA GLU A 425 13.70 8.64 12.32
C GLU A 425 13.88 7.15 11.96
N PRO A 426 12.80 6.36 11.77
CA PRO A 426 12.92 4.93 11.50
C PRO A 426 13.35 4.62 10.06
N ILE A 427 13.49 5.64 9.21
CA ILE A 427 13.78 5.50 7.78
C ILE A 427 15.13 6.11 7.44
N ILE A 428 16.02 5.34 6.83
CA ILE A 428 17.22 5.88 6.19
C ILE A 428 16.97 5.84 4.69
N HIS A 429 16.89 7.00 4.05
CA HIS A 429 16.71 7.09 2.60
C HIS A 429 18.05 7.33 1.92
N VAL A 430 18.49 6.34 1.15
CA VAL A 430 19.69 6.34 0.34
C VAL A 430 19.30 6.62 -1.11
N ILE A 431 19.76 7.75 -1.65
CA ILE A 431 19.51 8.13 -3.04
C ILE A 431 20.82 7.94 -3.81
N VAL A 432 20.79 7.11 -4.85
CA VAL A 432 21.97 6.79 -5.68
C VAL A 432 21.70 7.13 -7.14
N ASN A 433 22.75 7.44 -7.90
CA ASN A 433 22.62 7.79 -9.32
C ASN A 433 22.51 6.56 -10.23
N ASN A 434 23.19 5.47 -9.87
CA ASN A 434 23.30 4.29 -10.69
C ASN A 434 22.82 3.05 -9.93
N THR A 435 22.40 2.03 -10.67
CA THR A 435 22.05 0.71 -10.11
C THR A 435 23.27 0.03 -9.47
N GLU A 436 24.47 0.29 -9.98
CA GLU A 436 25.71 -0.23 -9.41
C GLU A 436 25.94 0.28 -7.97
N ASP A 437 25.75 1.57 -7.75
CA ASP A 437 25.88 2.20 -6.44
C ASP A 437 24.79 1.74 -5.47
N ALA A 438 23.57 1.48 -5.97
CA ALA A 438 22.52 0.83 -5.18
C ALA A 438 22.97 -0.56 -4.72
N ASN A 439 23.58 -1.36 -5.61
CA ASN A 439 24.07 -2.68 -5.26
C ASN A 439 25.23 -2.62 -4.27
N LYS A 440 26.12 -1.63 -4.38
CA LYS A 440 27.18 -1.36 -3.39
C LYS A 440 26.59 -1.04 -2.01
N ALA A 441 25.59 -0.16 -1.95
CA ALA A 441 24.89 0.19 -0.71
C ALA A 441 24.16 -1.01 -0.09
N ILE A 442 23.44 -1.80 -0.89
CA ILE A 442 22.75 -3.01 -0.43
C ILE A 442 23.76 -4.05 0.07
N ARG A 443 24.88 -4.24 -0.63
CA ARG A 443 25.96 -5.14 -0.23
C ARG A 443 26.54 -4.75 1.13
N SER A 444 26.83 -3.47 1.30
CA SER A 444 27.33 -2.88 2.55
C SER A 444 26.36 -3.16 3.72
N ILE A 445 25.06 -2.90 3.54
CA ILE A 445 24.02 -3.22 4.54
C ILE A 445 23.94 -4.72 4.86
N LEU A 446 24.07 -5.60 3.84
CA LEU A 446 24.00 -7.05 4.01
C LEU A 446 25.24 -7.65 4.69
N LYS A 447 26.37 -6.94 4.66
CA LYS A 447 27.62 -7.32 5.34
C LYS A 447 27.76 -6.73 6.74
N LEU A 448 26.85 -5.84 7.12
CA LEU A 448 26.89 -5.15 8.40
C LEU A 448 26.91 -6.15 9.56
N LYS A 449 27.87 -5.98 10.45
CA LYS A 449 27.96 -6.67 11.75
C LYS A 449 27.87 -5.62 12.86
N LEU A 450 27.13 -5.93 13.93
CA LEU A 450 27.11 -5.04 15.09
C LEU A 450 28.17 -5.47 16.08
N ASP A 451 29.21 -4.65 16.20
CA ASP A 451 30.20 -4.72 17.26
C ASP A 451 29.62 -4.10 18.53
N THR A 452 28.70 -4.83 19.17
CA THR A 452 28.22 -4.47 20.50
C THR A 452 28.86 -5.40 21.51
N GLU A 453 29.81 -4.90 22.31
CA GLU A 453 30.38 -5.69 23.40
C GLU A 453 29.26 -6.15 24.36
N PRO A 454 29.29 -7.40 24.87
CA PRO A 454 30.34 -8.42 24.72
C PRO A 454 30.12 -9.46 23.59
N VAL A 455 29.10 -9.31 22.73
CA VAL A 455 28.76 -10.32 21.70
C VAL A 455 28.47 -9.64 20.37
N THR A 456 29.28 -9.94 19.34
CA THR A 456 29.01 -9.55 17.95
C THR A 456 27.65 -10.06 17.53
N ALA A 457 26.71 -9.16 17.31
CA ALA A 457 25.35 -9.53 16.95
C ALA A 457 25.18 -9.51 15.44
N ASP A 458 24.67 -10.61 14.91
CA ASP A 458 24.31 -10.70 13.50
C ASP A 458 23.14 -9.77 13.17
N VAL A 459 23.13 -9.29 11.92
CA VAL A 459 22.04 -8.48 11.36
C VAL A 459 21.18 -9.36 10.46
N GLN A 460 19.86 -9.24 10.62
CA GLN A 460 18.91 -9.75 9.66
C GLN A 460 18.39 -8.63 8.77
N VAL A 461 18.32 -8.89 7.47
CA VAL A 461 17.85 -7.96 6.45
C VAL A 461 16.72 -8.61 5.67
N GLU A 462 15.54 -8.01 5.68
CA GLU A 462 14.41 -8.47 4.86
C GLU A 462 14.28 -7.62 3.59
N ILE A 463 14.39 -8.26 2.42
CA ILE A 463 14.28 -7.62 1.10
C ILE A 463 13.21 -8.37 0.29
N HIS A 464 12.16 -7.66 -0.14
CA HIS A 464 11.04 -8.25 -0.89
C HIS A 464 10.47 -9.54 -0.25
N GLY A 465 10.35 -9.57 1.08
CA GLY A 465 9.86 -10.73 1.83
C GLY A 465 10.84 -11.90 1.93
N HIS A 466 12.08 -11.77 1.44
CA HIS A 466 13.14 -12.74 1.66
C HIS A 466 14.03 -12.25 2.81
N VAL A 467 14.29 -13.13 3.77
CA VAL A 467 15.05 -12.80 4.99
C VAL A 467 16.48 -13.29 4.81
N PHE A 468 17.43 -12.38 4.99
CA PHE A 468 18.86 -12.62 4.87
C PHE A 468 19.54 -12.47 6.22
N VAL A 469 20.51 -13.33 6.49
CA VAL A 469 21.47 -13.19 7.60
C VAL A 469 22.85 -13.46 7.03
N ASN A 470 23.82 -12.57 7.29
CA ASN A 470 25.18 -12.69 6.78
C ASN A 470 25.24 -12.97 5.26
N GLY A 471 24.38 -12.29 4.50
CA GLY A 471 24.24 -12.43 3.05
C GLY A 471 23.63 -13.74 2.54
N ARG A 472 23.21 -14.66 3.41
CA ARG A 472 22.54 -15.90 3.01
C ARG A 472 21.05 -15.82 3.24
N ARG A 473 20.25 -16.33 2.30
CA ARG A 473 18.80 -16.37 2.44
C ARG A 473 18.41 -17.45 3.44
N VAL A 474 17.65 -17.09 4.47
CA VAL A 474 17.24 -18.00 5.54
C VAL A 474 15.77 -18.40 5.43
N ALA A 475 14.90 -17.42 5.16
CA ALA A 475 13.46 -17.66 5.14
C ALA A 475 12.76 -16.79 4.09
N LYS A 476 11.48 -17.11 3.86
CA LYS A 476 10.58 -16.34 3.01
C LYS A 476 9.29 -16.03 3.75
N ARG A 477 8.83 -14.80 3.63
CA ARG A 477 7.57 -14.26 4.15
C ARG A 477 6.72 -13.73 3.00
N SER A 478 5.40 -13.67 3.20
CA SER A 478 4.52 -12.95 2.30
C SER A 478 4.91 -11.47 2.20
N ARG A 479 5.14 -11.01 0.95
CA ARG A 479 5.47 -9.62 0.62
C ARG A 479 4.37 -8.64 1.04
N TRP A 480 3.13 -9.10 1.08
CA TRP A 480 1.96 -8.25 1.32
C TRP A 480 1.91 -7.68 2.74
N TYR A 481 2.27 -8.47 3.74
CA TYR A 481 2.26 -8.00 5.12
C TYR A 481 3.14 -6.76 5.28
N VAL A 482 4.32 -6.81 4.68
CA VAL A 482 5.31 -5.74 4.72
C VAL A 482 4.95 -4.60 3.77
N ALA A 483 4.39 -4.91 2.59
CA ALA A 483 3.92 -3.90 1.64
C ALA A 483 2.72 -3.08 2.15
N VAL A 484 1.85 -3.67 2.97
CA VAL A 484 0.65 -2.97 3.51
C VAL A 484 0.99 -2.19 4.77
N LEU A 485 1.70 -2.82 5.72
CA LEU A 485 1.98 -2.23 7.03
C LEU A 485 3.25 -1.36 7.06
N GLY A 486 4.15 -1.52 6.09
CA GLY A 486 5.40 -0.77 6.02
C GLY A 486 6.19 -0.82 7.34
N VAL A 487 6.47 0.33 7.94
CA VAL A 487 7.24 0.45 9.21
C VAL A 487 6.53 -0.22 10.41
N LEU A 488 5.20 -0.40 10.36
CA LEU A 488 4.47 -1.11 11.42
C LEU A 488 4.68 -2.63 11.37
N ALA A 489 5.19 -3.16 10.26
CA ALA A 489 5.44 -4.58 10.13
C ALA A 489 6.40 -5.06 11.23
N LYS A 490 5.98 -6.06 12.01
CA LYS A 490 6.90 -6.71 12.95
C LYS A 490 8.03 -7.37 12.16
N PRO A 491 9.31 -7.22 12.59
CA PRO A 491 10.43 -7.88 11.94
C PRO A 491 10.21 -9.39 11.96
N TYR A 492 10.75 -10.07 10.94
CA TYR A 492 10.63 -11.52 10.86
C TYR A 492 11.25 -12.20 12.08
N ASP A 493 10.61 -13.29 12.50
CA ASP A 493 11.02 -14.09 13.64
C ASP A 493 11.77 -15.33 13.17
N LEU A 494 13.10 -15.31 13.31
CA LEU A 494 13.93 -16.46 12.96
C LEU A 494 13.58 -17.71 13.78
N GLY A 495 13.06 -17.57 15.00
CA GLY A 495 12.62 -18.70 15.81
C GLY A 495 11.50 -19.52 15.17
N ARG A 496 10.75 -18.94 14.22
CA ARG A 496 9.73 -19.67 13.43
C ARG A 496 10.32 -20.60 12.38
N VAL A 497 11.61 -20.45 12.05
CA VAL A 497 12.32 -21.31 11.10
C VAL A 497 12.74 -22.63 11.75
N ARG A 498 12.56 -22.77 13.07
CA ARG A 498 12.74 -24.04 13.76
C ARG A 498 11.79 -25.05 13.13
N GLU A 499 12.33 -25.92 12.28
CA GLU A 499 11.69 -27.18 11.95
C GLU A 499 11.28 -27.80 13.28
N PRO A 500 10.05 -28.30 13.43
CA PRO A 500 9.73 -29.16 14.55
C PRO A 500 10.65 -30.37 14.40
N PHE A 501 11.83 -30.29 15.02
CA PHE A 501 12.71 -31.43 15.22
C PHE A 501 11.80 -32.49 15.80
N GLY A 502 11.64 -33.56 15.03
CA GLY A 502 10.68 -34.60 15.31
C GLY A 502 10.75 -34.96 16.78
N HIS A 503 9.59 -35.06 17.40
CA HIS A 503 9.42 -36.15 18.35
C HIS A 503 9.96 -37.38 17.64
N GLY A 504 11.13 -37.84 18.08
CA GLY A 504 11.63 -39.13 17.69
C GLY A 504 10.50 -40.10 17.92
N SER A 505 9.98 -40.71 16.85
CA SER A 505 9.63 -42.10 16.95
C SER A 505 10.92 -42.77 17.41
N VAL A 506 11.01 -43.00 18.71
CA VAL A 506 11.92 -43.98 19.29
C VAL A 506 11.52 -45.29 18.63
N GLY A 507 12.14 -45.55 17.47
CA GLY A 507 12.15 -46.85 16.83
C GLY A 507 12.96 -47.77 17.71
N SER A 508 12.27 -48.30 18.72
CA SER A 508 12.61 -49.51 19.44
C SER A 508 13.18 -50.55 18.47
N ASN A 509 14.40 -51.00 18.77
CA ASN A 509 14.95 -52.32 18.50
C ASN A 509 14.59 -53.04 17.19
N SER A 510 15.58 -53.18 16.33
CA SER A 510 15.79 -54.44 15.62
C SER A 510 17.28 -54.67 15.33
N THR A 511 17.99 -55.17 16.34
CA THR A 511 19.07 -56.13 16.13
C THR A 511 18.48 -57.35 15.42
N GLY A 512 19.11 -57.77 14.32
CA GLY A 512 18.54 -58.71 13.34
C GLY A 512 18.63 -60.19 13.70
N LEU A 513 18.13 -61.06 12.80
CA LEU A 513 18.70 -62.38 12.50
C LEU A 513 17.97 -63.10 11.36
N LEU A 514 18.71 -64.03 10.77
CA LEU A 514 18.41 -65.02 9.72
C LEU A 514 17.14 -65.87 9.95
N PRO A 515 16.62 -66.57 8.92
CA PRO A 515 15.54 -67.53 9.08
C PRO A 515 16.07 -68.86 9.63
N GLY A 516 15.51 -69.31 10.76
CA GLY A 516 15.79 -70.61 11.37
C GLY A 516 14.58 -71.10 12.18
N GLU A 517 13.97 -72.17 11.68
CA GLU A 517 13.21 -73.24 12.33
C GLU A 517 12.20 -72.97 13.48
N VAL A 518 10.93 -73.24 13.14
CA VAL A 518 10.03 -74.26 13.73
C VAL A 518 10.03 -74.45 15.26
N SER A 519 8.97 -73.92 15.87
CA SER A 519 8.00 -74.60 16.76
C SER A 519 8.49 -75.68 17.75
N THR A 520 8.35 -75.42 19.05
CA THR A 520 7.41 -76.19 19.91
C THR A 520 7.26 -75.59 21.33
N ALA A 521 5.99 -75.44 21.72
CA ALA A 521 5.37 -75.76 23.02
C ALA A 521 5.88 -75.17 24.36
N GLY A 522 4.91 -74.67 25.15
CA GLY A 522 4.85 -74.86 26.61
C GLY A 522 4.84 -73.57 27.44
N HIS A 523 3.67 -72.97 27.71
CA HIS A 523 2.93 -73.08 28.98
C HIS A 523 3.53 -72.35 30.20
N ASN A 524 2.78 -71.35 30.67
CA ASN A 524 2.44 -71.00 32.07
C ASN A 524 2.67 -69.54 32.49
N SER A 525 1.55 -68.81 32.50
CA SER A 525 1.15 -67.83 33.53
C SER A 525 1.11 -68.52 34.93
N PRO A 526 1.11 -67.79 36.09
CA PRO A 526 0.35 -66.55 36.28
C PRO A 526 0.94 -65.46 37.19
N ALA A 527 0.13 -64.40 37.20
CA ALA A 527 0.12 -63.17 37.97
C ALA A 527 0.35 -63.25 39.49
N ALA A 528 0.88 -62.15 40.02
CA ALA A 528 0.49 -61.40 41.24
C ALA A 528 1.55 -60.27 41.39
N ASN A 529 1.30 -59.01 41.71
CA ASN A 529 0.14 -58.23 42.16
C ASN A 529 0.33 -56.79 41.66
#